data_AF-D3PTE8-F1
#
_entry.id   AF-D3PTE8-F1
#
_cell.length_a   1.000
_cell.length_b   1.000
_cell.length_c   1.000
_cell.angle_alpha   90.00
_cell.angle_beta   90.00
_cell.angle_gamma   90.00
#
_symmetry.space_group_name_H-M   'P 1'
#
loop_
_entity.id
_entity.type
_entity.pdbx_description
1 polymer ?
#
loop_
_entity_poly.entity_id
_entity_poly.type
_entity_poly.pdbx_seq_one_letter_code
_entity_poly.pdbx_strand_id
1 'polypeptide(L)'
;MDTSEIKVRLVAAVTEMHALHAVDAQHAERIIARLVGPYSDWLVNPEPDPQPEGDEQTHEPMEEPHEHHGAERECLWCGQTFVAVRKDSRYCSKVCSNRAYRARRKQQGIQEGA
;
A
#
# COMPACT_ATOMS: atom_id res chain seq x y z
N MET A 1 -14.75 -16.75 4.51
CA MET A 1 -15.17 -16.19 3.21
C MET A 1 -13.93 -15.76 2.49
N ASP A 2 -13.65 -16.39 1.36
CA ASP A 2 -12.46 -16.13 0.56
C ASP A 2 -12.65 -14.81 -0.21
N THR A 3 -11.71 -13.88 -0.07
CA THR A 3 -11.76 -12.59 -0.77
C THR A 3 -11.71 -12.74 -2.29
N SER A 4 -11.20 -13.87 -2.80
CA SER A 4 -11.17 -14.19 -4.22
C SER A 4 -12.57 -14.48 -4.79
N GLU A 5 -13.41 -15.24 -4.06
CA GLU A 5 -14.77 -15.60 -4.48
C GLU A 5 -15.67 -14.35 -4.61
N ILE A 6 -15.52 -13.40 -3.68
CA ILE A 6 -16.25 -12.14 -3.70
C ILE A 6 -15.91 -11.33 -4.96
N LYS A 7 -14.63 -11.25 -5.33
CA LYS A 7 -14.19 -10.54 -6.54
C LYS A 7 -14.75 -11.17 -7.81
N VAL A 8 -14.76 -12.51 -7.91
CA VAL A 8 -15.32 -13.23 -9.07
C VAL A 8 -16.80 -12.89 -9.26
N ARG A 9 -17.59 -12.89 -8.18
CA ARG A 9 -19.02 -12.56 -8.23
C ARG A 9 -19.26 -11.11 -8.65
N LEU A 10 -18.42 -10.18 -8.16
CA LEU A 10 -18.51 -8.77 -8.53
C LEU A 10 -18.15 -8.53 -10.00
N VAL A 11 -17.11 -9.19 -10.52
CA VAL A 11 -16.74 -9.10 -11.94
C VAL A 11 -17.89 -9.61 -12.82
N ALA A 12 -18.48 -10.76 -12.48
CA ALA A 12 -19.62 -11.31 -13.22
C ALA A 12 -20.82 -10.34 -13.26
N ALA A 13 -21.15 -9.71 -12.14
CA ALA A 13 -22.23 -8.73 -12.07
C ALA A 13 -21.97 -7.50 -12.97
N VAL A 14 -20.73 -7.00 -13.01
CA VAL A 14 -20.37 -5.85 -13.86
C VAL A 14 -20.46 -6.21 -15.35
N THR A 15 -20.04 -7.42 -15.72
CA THR A 15 -20.18 -7.93 -17.09
C THR A 15 -21.65 -8.04 -17.51
N GLU A 16 -22.51 -8.52 -16.61
CA GLU A 16 -23.96 -8.59 -16.84
C GLU A 16 -24.58 -7.19 -17.01
N MET A 17 -24.18 -6.22 -16.19
CA MET A 17 -24.62 -4.82 -16.33
C MET A 17 -24.25 -4.22 -17.69
N HIS A 18 -23.06 -4.54 -18.22
CA HIS A 18 -22.68 -4.13 -19.57
C HIS A 18 -23.53 -4.81 -20.65
N ALA A 19 -23.79 -6.12 -20.51
CA ALA A 19 -24.63 -6.87 -21.45
C ALA A 19 -26.08 -6.36 -21.50
N LEU A 20 -26.59 -5.85 -20.37
CA LEU A 20 -27.89 -5.20 -20.26
C LEU A 20 -27.86 -3.71 -20.66
N HIS A 21 -26.73 -3.21 -21.15
CA HIS A 21 -26.50 -1.79 -21.48
C HIS A 21 -26.79 -0.81 -20.33
N ALA A 22 -26.72 -1.29 -19.08
CA ALA A 22 -26.85 -0.44 -17.89
C ALA A 22 -25.59 0.42 -17.67
N VAL A 23 -24.45 -0.02 -18.19
CA VAL A 23 -23.18 0.71 -18.26
C VAL A 23 -22.54 0.52 -19.63
N ASP A 24 -21.76 1.49 -20.10
CA ASP A 24 -20.95 1.35 -21.31
C ASP A 24 -19.69 0.50 -21.06
N ALA A 25 -19.06 0.05 -22.15
CA ALA A 25 -17.89 -0.83 -22.12
C ALA A 25 -16.72 -0.22 -21.32
N GLN A 26 -16.42 1.06 -21.51
CA GLN A 26 -15.29 1.73 -20.83
C GLN A 26 -15.55 1.86 -19.33
N HIS A 27 -16.80 2.11 -18.94
CA HIS A 27 -17.18 2.16 -17.53
C HIS A 27 -17.05 0.77 -16.88
N ALA A 28 -17.52 -0.28 -17.54
CA ALA A 28 -17.39 -1.65 -17.04
C ALA A 28 -15.91 -2.05 -16.82
N GLU A 29 -15.04 -1.75 -17.78
CA GLU A 29 -13.59 -2.00 -17.68
C GLU A 29 -12.96 -1.31 -16.47
N ARG A 30 -13.28 -0.03 -16.24
CA ARG A 30 -12.76 0.72 -15.09
C ARG A 30 -13.20 0.14 -13.74
N ILE A 31 -14.41 -0.43 -13.66
CA ILE A 31 -14.90 -1.08 -12.45
C ILE A 31 -14.17 -2.42 -12.24
N ILE A 32 -14.07 -3.26 -13.28
CA ILE A 32 -13.38 -4.56 -13.22
C ILE A 32 -11.90 -4.38 -12.83
N ALA A 33 -11.20 -3.39 -13.42
CA ALA A 33 -9.81 -3.10 -13.10
C ALA A 33 -9.59 -2.72 -11.61
N ARG A 34 -10.56 -2.05 -10.98
CA ARG A 34 -10.51 -1.73 -9.54
C ARG A 34 -10.78 -2.95 -8.66
N LEU A 35 -11.64 -3.87 -9.11
CA LEU A 35 -12.01 -5.08 -8.37
C LEU A 35 -10.88 -6.12 -8.36
N VAL A 36 -10.28 -6.35 -9.53
CA VAL A 36 -9.25 -7.37 -9.73
C VAL A 36 -7.84 -6.80 -9.45
N GLY A 37 -7.69 -5.47 -9.49
CA GLY A 37 -6.40 -4.81 -9.43
C GLY A 37 -5.68 -4.89 -10.78
N PRO A 38 -4.50 -4.26 -10.93
CA PRO A 38 -3.73 -4.22 -12.19
C PRO A 38 -3.19 -5.58 -12.67
N TYR A 39 -3.59 -6.69 -12.03
CA TYR A 39 -3.04 -8.02 -12.29
C TYR A 39 -3.72 -8.79 -13.44
N SER A 40 -4.51 -8.12 -14.29
CA SER A 40 -5.15 -8.74 -15.46
C SER A 40 -4.57 -8.30 -16.80
N ASP A 41 -3.61 -7.36 -16.81
CA ASP A 41 -3.10 -6.76 -18.05
C ASP A 41 -1.99 -7.61 -18.73
N TRP A 42 -1.46 -8.63 -18.05
CA TRP A 42 -0.45 -9.54 -18.61
C TRP A 42 -1.05 -10.75 -19.35
N LEU A 43 -2.39 -10.89 -19.41
CA LEU A 43 -3.05 -12.08 -19.99
C LEU A 43 -3.61 -11.88 -21.41
N VAL A 44 -3.58 -10.66 -21.97
CA VAL A 44 -4.22 -10.37 -23.28
C VAL A 44 -3.27 -9.74 -24.32
N ASN A 45 -1.96 -9.58 -24.03
CA ASN A 45 -1.00 -9.17 -25.06
C ASN A 45 0.41 -9.71 -24.80
N PRO A 46 0.79 -10.86 -25.38
CA PRO A 46 2.14 -11.37 -25.29
C PRO A 46 2.95 -10.92 -26.51
N GLU A 47 3.75 -9.86 -26.35
CA GLU A 47 5.10 -9.83 -26.91
C GLU A 47 6.03 -9.27 -25.82
N PRO A 48 7.07 -10.03 -25.40
CA PRO A 48 8.10 -9.47 -24.57
C PRO A 48 8.85 -8.43 -25.40
N ASP A 49 8.92 -7.20 -24.89
CA ASP A 49 9.92 -6.25 -25.37
C ASP A 49 11.28 -6.97 -25.28
N PRO A 50 12.06 -7.11 -26.38
CA PRO A 50 13.36 -7.74 -26.30
C PRO A 50 14.18 -6.97 -25.27
N GLN A 51 14.43 -7.60 -24.12
CA GLN A 51 15.35 -7.04 -23.14
C GLN A 51 16.66 -6.78 -23.88
N PRO A 52 17.19 -5.54 -23.87
CA PRO A 52 18.56 -5.36 -24.27
C PRO A 52 19.39 -6.21 -23.31
N GLU A 53 20.07 -7.19 -23.89
CA GLU A 53 21.13 -7.95 -23.24
C GLU A 53 22.22 -6.95 -22.82
N GLY A 54 22.03 -6.46 -21.60
CA GLY A 54 22.77 -5.38 -20.97
C GLY A 54 22.91 -5.69 -19.50
N ASP A 55 24.02 -6.35 -19.20
CA ASP A 55 24.72 -6.40 -17.92
C ASP A 55 24.03 -7.19 -16.79
N GLU A 56 24.44 -8.46 -16.76
CA GLU A 56 24.52 -9.32 -15.58
C GLU A 56 25.20 -8.56 -14.42
N GLN A 57 24.43 -7.74 -13.71
CA GLN A 57 24.85 -7.17 -12.45
C GLN A 57 24.65 -8.23 -11.39
N THR A 58 25.72 -8.99 -11.16
CA THR A 58 26.02 -9.64 -9.89
C THR A 58 25.74 -8.66 -8.75
N HIS A 59 24.59 -8.82 -8.09
CA HIS A 59 24.38 -8.22 -6.78
C HIS A 59 25.24 -8.99 -5.78
N GLU A 60 26.52 -8.62 -5.69
CA GLU A 60 27.35 -8.94 -4.55
C GLU A 60 26.70 -8.34 -3.30
N PRO A 61 26.58 -9.08 -2.18
CA PRO A 61 26.07 -8.52 -0.94
C PRO A 61 27.14 -7.60 -0.34
N MET A 62 27.13 -6.35 -0.77
CA MET A 62 27.93 -5.30 -0.15
C MET A 62 27.19 -4.87 1.13
N GLU A 63 27.46 -5.58 2.22
CA GLU A 63 27.12 -5.14 3.59
C GLU A 63 27.97 -3.90 3.93
N GLU A 64 27.61 -2.75 3.36
CA GLU A 64 28.09 -1.46 3.83
C GLU A 64 27.29 -1.08 5.08
N PRO A 65 27.93 -0.85 6.25
CA PRO A 65 27.22 -0.44 7.45
C PRO A 65 26.58 0.93 7.18
N HIS A 66 25.26 0.98 7.04
CA HIS A 66 24.55 2.25 6.98
C HIS A 66 24.74 2.99 8.31
N GLU A 67 25.69 3.91 8.35
CA GLU A 67 25.88 4.82 9.47
C GLU A 67 24.62 5.70 9.59
N HIS A 68 23.73 5.31 10.51
CA HIS A 68 22.54 6.08 10.83
C HIS A 68 22.96 7.36 11.58
N HIS A 69 23.33 8.43 10.86
CA HIS A 69 23.61 9.77 11.41
C HIS A 69 22.34 10.49 11.91
N GLY A 70 21.46 9.77 12.60
CA GLY A 70 20.31 10.36 13.27
C GLY A 70 20.70 10.86 14.67
N ALA A 71 20.02 11.89 15.14
CA ALA A 71 20.13 12.29 16.54
C ALA A 71 19.38 11.27 17.42
N GLU A 72 19.99 10.83 18.51
CA GLU A 72 19.30 10.02 19.52
C GLU A 72 18.19 10.86 20.17
N ARG A 73 16.99 10.28 20.26
CA ARG A 73 15.82 10.92 20.83
C ARG A 73 14.98 9.91 21.60
N GLU A 74 14.19 10.41 22.53
CA GLU A 74 13.22 9.60 23.25
C GLU A 74 11.88 9.55 22.48
N CYS A 75 11.30 8.35 22.41
CA CYS A 75 10.00 8.14 21.81
C CYS A 75 8.90 8.74 22.70
N LEU A 76 8.10 9.66 22.18
CA LEU A 76 6.99 10.28 22.93
C LEU A 76 5.84 9.32 23.29
N TRP A 77 5.86 8.08 22.82
CA TRP A 77 4.86 7.07 23.15
C TRP A 77 5.33 6.04 24.18
N CYS A 78 6.52 5.44 23.96
CA CYS A 78 7.03 4.38 24.82
C CYS A 78 8.23 4.79 25.69
N GLY A 79 8.78 5.99 25.51
CA GLY A 79 9.94 6.49 26.26
C GLY A 79 11.28 5.89 25.84
N GLN A 80 11.32 4.92 24.93
CA GLN A 80 12.58 4.32 24.49
C GLN A 80 13.41 5.30 23.65
N THR A 81 14.72 5.28 23.85
CA THR A 81 15.69 5.98 23.02
C THR A 81 15.76 5.33 21.63
N PHE A 82 15.81 6.15 20.59
CA PHE A 82 15.92 5.71 19.20
C PHE A 82 16.69 6.72 18.37
N VAL A 83 17.31 6.25 17.28
CA VAL A 83 18.03 7.09 16.33
C VAL A 83 17.04 7.71 15.35
N ALA A 84 16.85 9.02 15.44
CA ALA A 84 15.89 9.72 14.61
C ALA A 84 16.48 10.03 13.22
N VAL A 85 15.97 9.35 12.19
CA VAL A 85 16.35 9.58 10.78
C VAL A 85 16.01 11.00 10.31
N ARG A 86 14.98 11.63 10.89
CA ARG A 86 14.53 12.99 10.53
C ARG A 86 14.42 13.87 11.76
N LYS A 87 14.60 15.18 11.57
CA LYS A 87 14.50 16.18 12.64
C LYS A 87 13.10 16.31 13.24
N ASP A 88 12.06 15.83 12.55
CA ASP A 88 10.67 15.84 13.00
C ASP A 88 10.19 14.49 13.56
N SER A 89 11.03 13.44 13.53
CA SER A 89 10.69 12.14 14.09
C SER A 89 10.54 12.22 15.61
N ARG A 90 9.35 11.82 16.09
CA ARG A 90 8.95 11.82 17.51
C ARG A 90 8.74 10.42 18.10
N TYR A 91 8.79 9.39 17.25
CA TYR A 91 8.44 8.02 17.61
C TYR A 91 9.48 7.05 17.07
N CYS A 92 9.84 6.05 17.88
CA CYS A 92 10.83 5.04 17.52
C CYS A 92 10.39 4.12 16.37
N SER A 93 9.09 4.03 16.10
CA SER A 93 8.54 3.17 15.05
C SER A 93 7.18 3.66 14.56
N LYS A 94 6.77 3.14 13.39
CA LYS A 94 5.42 3.35 12.84
C LYS A 94 4.33 2.84 13.79
N VAL A 95 4.61 1.80 14.56
CA VAL A 95 3.67 1.25 15.57
C VAL A 95 3.39 2.28 16.66
N CYS A 96 4.44 2.89 17.23
CA CYS A 96 4.30 3.93 18.25
C CYS A 96 3.59 5.19 17.71
N SER A 97 3.92 5.59 16.48
CA SER A 97 3.22 6.69 15.80
C SER A 97 1.71 6.43 15.64
N ASN A 98 1.34 5.23 15.19
CA ASN A 98 -0.05 4.82 15.01
C ASN A 98 -0.81 4.77 16.35
N ARG A 99 -0.19 4.26 17.41
CA ARG A 99 -0.80 4.21 18.75
C ARG A 99 -1.06 5.63 19.28
N ALA A 100 -0.08 6.52 19.16
CA ALA A 100 -0.25 7.92 19.55
C ALA A 100 -1.37 8.61 18.75
N TYR A 101 -1.45 8.37 17.44
CA TYR A 101 -2.52 8.90 16.60
C TYR A 101 -3.91 8.42 17.02
N ARG A 102 -4.07 7.11 17.26
CA ARG A 102 -5.34 6.51 17.73
C ARG A 102 -5.75 7.05 19.10
N ALA A 103 -4.79 7.20 20.02
CA ALA A 103 -5.04 7.77 21.33
C ALA A 103 -5.56 9.22 21.25
N ARG A 104 -4.96 10.05 20.39
CA ARG A 104 -5.44 11.43 20.16
C ARG A 104 -6.84 11.48 19.59
N ARG A 105 -7.13 10.68 18.56
CA ARG A 105 -8.48 10.62 17.98
C ARG A 105 -9.54 10.18 18.99
N LYS A 106 -9.22 9.22 19.88
CA LYS A 106 -10.14 8.79 20.93
C LYS A 106 -10.47 9.93 21.91
N GLN A 107 -9.49 10.77 22.25
CA GLN A 107 -9.71 11.93 23.13
C GLN A 107 -10.56 13.02 22.45
N GLN A 108 -10.36 13.22 21.14
CA GLN A 108 -11.12 14.21 20.37
C GLN A 108 -12.58 13.78 20.15
N GLY A 109 -12.84 12.50 19.91
CA GLY A 109 -14.21 11.98 19.76
C GLY A 109 -15.01 11.89 21.08
N ILE A 110 -14.42 12.19 22.23
CA ILE A 110 -15.12 12.32 23.52
C ILE A 110 -15.56 13.79 23.76
N GLN A 111 -15.01 14.77 23.04
CA GLN A 111 -15.31 16.20 23.20
C GLN A 111 -16.40 16.75 22.26
N GLU A 112 -17.05 15.91 21.44
CA GLU A 112 -18.19 16.31 20.58
C GLU A 112 -19.53 15.76 21.12
N GLY A 113 -19.76 15.88 22.44
CA GLY A 113 -20.99 15.38 23.06
C GLY A 113 -21.14 15.70 24.55
N ALA A 114 -20.90 16.95 24.96
CA ALA A 114 -21.29 17.47 26.26
C ALA A 114 -21.96 18.84 26.11
#